data_AF-A0A1F3NHX6-F1
#
_entry.id   AF-A0A1F3NHX6-F1
#
_cell.length_a   1.000
_cell.length_b   1.000
_cell.length_c   1.000
_cell.angle_alpha   90.00
_cell.angle_beta   90.00
_cell.angle_gamma   90.00
#
_symmetry.space_group_name_H-M   'P 1'
#
loop_
_entity.id
_entity.type
_entity.pdbx_description
1 polymer ?
#
loop_
_entity_poly.entity_id
_entity_poly.type
_entity_poly.pdbx_seq_one_letter_code
_entity_poly.pdbx_strand_id
1 'polypeptide(L)'
;MPTFIGGFNANLSFKQFDMSLLFQGAAGAIQYLGMESGEIGNFYQYFAEDRWTPENTATDLPRSWNRDNEYWRANGNTFWNFSTDYLRLKSMEIGYTLPESVNNKLNIKKFRIYISGQNLLTLSKIKIIDPEVQGGTSYVPQRVINTGITLTF
;
A
#
# COMPACT_ATOMS: atom_id res chain seq x y z
N MET A 1 -4.72 17.55 -0.44
CA MET A 1 -3.27 17.36 -0.23
C MET A 1 -3.04 16.89 1.20
N PRO A 2 -2.05 16.02 1.47
CA PRO A 2 -1.69 15.59 2.82
C PRO A 2 -1.20 16.78 3.64
N THR A 3 -1.62 16.84 4.91
CA THR A 3 -1.14 17.83 5.88
C THR A 3 0.07 17.31 6.64
N PHE A 4 0.26 15.99 6.68
CA PHE A 4 1.39 15.34 7.30
C PHE A 4 1.94 14.24 6.38
N ILE A 5 3.26 14.21 6.21
CA ILE A 5 3.99 13.12 5.57
C ILE A 5 5.17 12.80 6.48
N GLY A 6 5.35 11.51 6.76
CA GLY A 6 6.41 11.08 7.66
C GLY A 6 6.85 9.66 7.38
N GLY A 7 7.94 9.28 8.04
CA GLY A 7 8.45 7.93 8.01
C GLY A 7 9.19 7.62 9.29
N PHE A 8 9.29 6.33 9.59
CA PHE A 8 10.01 5.81 10.71
C PHE A 8 10.92 4.67 10.23
N ASN A 9 12.21 4.78 10.54
CA ASN A 9 13.17 3.74 10.28
C ASN A 9 13.65 3.15 11.60
N ALA A 10 13.64 1.82 11.70
CA ALA A 10 14.17 1.08 12.83
C ALA A 10 15.22 0.08 12.35
N ASN A 11 16.40 0.12 12.96
CA ASN A 11 17.43 -0.88 12.77
C ASN A 11 17.67 -1.56 14.11
N LEU A 12 17.57 -2.89 14.12
CA LEU A 12 17.71 -3.74 15.28
C LEU A 12 18.81 -4.74 15.00
N SER A 13 19.74 -4.88 15.94
CA SER A 13 20.82 -5.85 15.85
C SER A 13 20.85 -6.65 17.15
N PHE A 14 20.75 -7.97 17.03
CA PHE A 14 20.82 -8.87 18.17
C PHE A 14 21.66 -10.10 17.83
N LYS A 15 22.83 -10.22 18.48
CA LYS A 15 23.83 -11.24 18.20
C LYS A 15 24.20 -11.27 16.71
N GLN A 16 23.90 -12.37 16.03
CA GLN A 16 24.18 -12.59 14.61
C GLN A 16 23.01 -12.17 13.71
N PHE A 17 21.88 -11.76 14.29
CA PHE A 17 20.72 -11.29 13.56
C PHE A 17 20.74 -9.78 13.44
N ASP A 18 20.36 -9.31 12.27
CA ASP A 18 20.13 -7.90 11.97
C ASP A 18 18.76 -7.75 11.30
N MET A 19 18.08 -6.65 11.58
CA MET A 19 16.77 -6.33 11.02
C MET A 19 16.71 -4.84 10.73
N SER A 20 16.20 -4.49 9.54
CA SER A 20 15.89 -3.12 9.15
C SER A 20 14.43 -3.02 8.76
N LEU A 21 13.73 -2.00 9.26
CA LEU A 21 12.33 -1.72 8.97
C LEU A 21 12.20 -0.26 8.54
N LEU A 22 11.45 -0.01 7.47
CA LEU A 22 11.09 1.32 7.01
C LEU A 22 9.57 1.42 6.88
N PHE A 23 8.98 2.22 7.76
CA PHE A 23 7.60 2.65 7.65
C PHE A 23 7.53 4.04 7.02
N GLN A 24 6.57 4.26 6.12
CA GLN A 24 6.27 5.55 5.52
C GLN A 24 4.77 5.76 5.53
N GLY A 25 4.30 6.97 5.79
CA GLY A 25 2.88 7.28 5.78
C GLY A 25 2.58 8.74 5.47
N ALA A 26 1.32 8.99 5.15
CA ALA A 26 0.77 10.32 4.97
C ALA A 26 -0.61 10.39 5.62
N ALA A 27 -0.96 11.56 6.16
CA ALA A 27 -2.23 11.82 6.82
C ALA A 27 -2.79 13.21 6.49
N GLY A 28 -4.11 13.36 6.65
CA GLY A 28 -4.86 14.57 6.33
C GLY A 28 -5.12 14.78 4.84
N ALA A 29 -4.94 13.73 4.03
CA ALA A 29 -5.20 13.79 2.60
C ALA A 29 -6.61 13.27 2.29
N ILE A 30 -7.30 13.99 1.42
CA ILE A 30 -8.56 13.58 0.83
C ILE A 30 -8.37 13.55 -0.69
N GLN A 31 -8.91 12.51 -1.31
CA GLN A 31 -8.97 12.35 -2.75
C GLN A 31 -10.42 12.19 -3.19
N TYR A 32 -10.80 12.94 -4.22
CA TYR A 32 -12.08 12.78 -4.88
C TYR A 32 -12.00 11.60 -5.86
N LEU A 33 -12.86 10.60 -5.68
CA LEU A 33 -12.96 9.43 -6.56
C LEU A 33 -14.14 9.60 -7.53
N GLY A 34 -13.98 10.51 -8.48
CA GLY A 34 -14.91 10.71 -9.59
C GLY A 34 -14.44 10.01 -10.85
N MET A 35 -14.51 8.67 -10.89
CA MET A 35 -14.15 7.95 -12.10
C MET A 35 -15.30 7.84 -13.08
N GLU A 36 -15.00 8.01 -14.36
CA GLU A 36 -15.93 7.72 -15.45
C GLU A 36 -16.30 6.22 -15.42
N SER A 37 -17.59 5.93 -15.45
CA SER A 37 -18.14 4.56 -15.37
C SER A 37 -19.42 4.46 -16.19
N GLY A 38 -19.75 3.27 -16.70
CA GLY A 38 -20.85 3.05 -17.63
C GLY A 38 -20.33 2.80 -19.05
N GLU A 39 -20.77 3.60 -20.02
CA GLU A 39 -20.44 3.38 -21.44
C GLU A 39 -18.95 3.46 -21.80
N ILE A 40 -18.17 4.19 -21.01
CA ILE A 40 -16.75 4.46 -21.30
C ILE A 40 -15.80 3.85 -20.26
N GLY A 41 -16.31 3.05 -19.31
CA GLY A 41 -15.50 2.48 -18.26
C GLY A 41 -16.26 1.56 -17.31
N ASN A 42 -15.53 0.71 -16.62
CA ASN A 42 -16.10 -0.17 -15.61
C ASN A 42 -16.29 0.57 -14.27
N PHE A 43 -17.30 0.16 -13.52
CA PHE A 43 -17.39 0.54 -12.10
C PHE A 43 -16.34 -0.22 -11.29
N TYR A 44 -15.86 0.37 -10.20
CA TYR A 44 -15.20 -0.42 -9.17
C TYR A 44 -16.16 -1.48 -8.64
N GLN A 45 -15.63 -2.68 -8.41
CA GLN A 45 -16.37 -3.79 -7.83
C GLN A 45 -17.12 -3.39 -6.55
N TYR A 46 -16.47 -2.61 -5.66
CA TYR A 46 -17.08 -2.07 -4.45
C TYR A 46 -18.40 -1.29 -4.71
N PHE A 47 -18.40 -0.39 -5.70
CA PHE A 47 -19.61 0.35 -6.06
C PHE A 47 -20.61 -0.52 -6.83
N ALA A 48 -20.15 -1.50 -7.60
CA ALA A 48 -21.03 -2.39 -8.33
C ALA A 48 -21.80 -3.32 -7.38
N GLU A 49 -21.15 -3.92 -6.39
CA GLU A 49 -21.75 -4.95 -5.55
C GLU A 49 -22.72 -4.40 -4.52
N ASP A 50 -22.41 -3.26 -3.91
CA ASP A 50 -23.18 -2.72 -2.77
C ASP A 50 -24.02 -1.48 -3.13
N ARG A 51 -24.25 -1.23 -4.42
CA ARG A 51 -25.13 -0.14 -4.87
C ARG A 51 -26.57 -0.33 -4.43
N TRP A 52 -27.30 0.78 -4.35
CA TRP A 52 -28.75 0.75 -4.17
C TRP A 52 -29.45 0.03 -5.32
N THR A 53 -30.31 -0.93 -4.99
CA THR A 53 -31.24 -1.59 -5.90
C THR A 53 -32.59 -1.79 -5.18
N PRO A 54 -33.70 -2.07 -5.89
CA PRO A 54 -34.96 -2.41 -5.24
C PRO A 54 -34.84 -3.58 -4.25
N GLU A 55 -33.88 -4.48 -4.46
CA GLU A 55 -33.57 -5.62 -3.61
C GLU A 55 -32.50 -5.32 -2.53
N ASN A 56 -31.70 -4.26 -2.71
CA ASN A 56 -30.67 -3.79 -1.77
C ASN A 56 -30.92 -2.32 -1.39
N THR A 57 -31.87 -2.08 -0.50
CA THR A 57 -32.24 -0.71 -0.06
C THR A 57 -31.49 -0.25 1.19
N ALA A 58 -30.80 -1.17 1.89
CA ALA A 58 -30.07 -0.90 3.13
C ALA A 58 -28.57 -0.68 2.85
N THR A 59 -28.27 0.28 1.98
CA THR A 59 -26.90 0.67 1.61
C THR A 59 -26.75 2.18 1.60
N ASP A 60 -25.53 2.65 1.89
CA ASP A 60 -25.14 4.05 1.80
C ASP A 60 -24.63 4.41 0.39
N LEU A 61 -24.48 3.43 -0.51
CA LEU A 61 -24.03 3.66 -1.88
C LEU A 61 -25.20 4.00 -2.82
N PRO A 62 -25.04 5.01 -3.69
CA PRO A 62 -26.08 5.36 -4.64
C PRO A 62 -26.26 4.25 -5.67
N ARG A 63 -27.41 4.28 -6.35
CA ARG A 63 -27.66 3.43 -7.53
C ARG A 63 -26.58 3.65 -8.60
N SER A 64 -26.42 2.68 -9.50
CA SER A 64 -25.55 2.83 -10.67
C SER A 64 -25.97 4.00 -11.57
N TRP A 65 -25.01 4.56 -12.29
CA TRP A 65 -25.15 5.79 -13.06
C TRP A 65 -24.34 5.69 -14.36
N ASN A 66 -24.68 6.44 -15.41
CA ASN A 66 -23.92 6.42 -16.66
C ASN A 66 -23.20 7.76 -16.84
N ARG A 67 -21.88 7.74 -16.64
CA ARG A 67 -21.00 8.93 -16.72
C ARG A 67 -21.43 10.02 -15.75
N ASP A 68 -21.11 11.28 -16.02
CA ASP A 68 -21.26 12.37 -15.06
C ASP A 68 -22.61 13.09 -15.16
N ASN A 69 -23.60 12.50 -15.85
CA ASN A 69 -24.83 13.22 -16.24
C ASN A 69 -25.91 13.25 -15.15
N GLU A 70 -25.80 12.43 -14.11
CA GLU A 70 -26.79 12.37 -13.05
C GLU A 70 -26.68 13.57 -12.09
N TYR A 71 -27.82 14.22 -11.79
CA TYR A 71 -27.89 15.45 -10.99
C TYR A 71 -27.21 15.39 -9.61
N TRP A 72 -27.16 14.20 -8.99
CA TRP A 72 -26.57 13.96 -7.67
C TRP A 72 -25.06 13.64 -7.75
N ARG A 73 -24.53 13.36 -8.95
CA ARG A 73 -23.10 13.13 -9.22
C ARG A 73 -22.45 14.33 -9.91
N ALA A 74 -23.15 14.95 -10.86
CA ALA A 74 -22.68 16.08 -11.68
C ALA A 74 -22.28 17.30 -10.84
N ASN A 75 -22.89 17.46 -9.67
CA ASN A 75 -22.60 18.55 -8.74
C ASN A 75 -21.56 18.11 -7.71
N GLY A 76 -20.56 18.97 -7.48
CA GLY A 76 -19.52 18.74 -6.48
C GLY A 76 -20.11 18.48 -5.10
N ASN A 77 -19.79 17.31 -4.54
CA ASN A 77 -20.28 16.88 -3.24
C ASN A 77 -19.17 16.14 -2.47
N THR A 78 -19.40 15.91 -1.18
CA THR A 78 -18.43 15.25 -0.29
C THR A 78 -18.54 13.72 -0.27
N PHE A 79 -19.54 13.13 -0.93
CA PHE A 79 -19.74 11.68 -0.93
C PHE A 79 -18.56 10.95 -1.58
N TRP A 80 -18.00 11.53 -2.65
CA TRP A 80 -16.86 10.97 -3.37
C TRP A 80 -15.50 11.32 -2.75
N ASN A 81 -15.47 11.98 -1.59
CA ASN A 81 -14.24 12.31 -0.88
C ASN A 81 -13.83 11.15 0.01
N PHE A 82 -12.72 10.50 -0.33
CA PHE A 82 -12.15 9.45 0.48
C PHE A 82 -10.86 9.94 1.15
N SER A 83 -10.70 9.61 2.43
CA SER A 83 -9.41 9.79 3.11
C SER A 83 -8.39 8.85 2.48
N THR A 84 -7.25 9.40 2.08
CA THR A 84 -6.10 8.65 1.58
C THR A 84 -5.02 8.56 2.65
N ASP A 85 -5.41 8.58 3.92
CA ASP A 85 -4.48 8.41 5.04
C ASP A 85 -3.98 6.96 5.05
N TYR A 86 -2.66 6.79 5.14
CA TYR A 86 -2.05 5.48 5.14
C TYR A 86 -0.74 5.43 5.92
N LEU A 87 -0.40 4.21 6.35
CA LEU A 87 0.91 3.82 6.86
C LEU A 87 1.34 2.53 6.16
N ARG A 88 2.52 2.53 5.55
CA ARG A 88 3.06 1.44 4.75
C ARG A 88 4.39 0.97 5.29
N LEU A 89 4.55 -0.35 5.44
CA LEU A 89 5.86 -0.99 5.59
C LEU A 89 6.52 -1.02 4.20
N LYS A 90 7.27 0.05 3.91
CA LYS A 90 7.90 0.30 2.61
C LYS A 90 9.01 -0.69 2.32
N SER A 91 9.86 -0.96 3.31
CA SER A 91 10.88 -1.99 3.22
C SER A 91 11.10 -2.67 4.56
N MET A 92 11.47 -3.95 4.48
CA MET A 92 11.90 -4.74 5.61
C MET A 92 13.04 -5.65 5.14
N GLU A 93 14.06 -5.80 5.95
CA GLU A 93 15.13 -6.75 5.73
C GLU A 93 15.45 -7.45 7.05
N ILE A 94 15.62 -8.77 7.00
CA ILE A 94 16.17 -9.56 8.10
C ILE A 94 17.38 -10.31 7.57
N GLY A 95 18.51 -10.16 8.26
CA GLY A 95 19.74 -10.85 7.97
C GLY A 95 20.21 -11.73 9.13
N TYR A 96 20.96 -12.76 8.78
CA TYR A 96 21.77 -13.54 9.71
C TYR A 96 23.20 -13.61 9.18
N THR A 97 24.14 -13.10 9.98
CA THR A 97 25.57 -13.14 9.68
C THR A 97 26.22 -14.29 10.46
N LEU A 98 26.91 -15.20 9.76
CA LEU A 98 27.57 -16.33 10.41
C LEU A 98 28.61 -15.84 11.46
N PRO A 99 28.74 -16.53 12.60
CA PRO A 99 29.76 -16.22 13.60
C PRO A 99 31.17 -16.29 13.02
N GLU A 100 32.06 -15.43 13.53
CA GLU A 100 33.46 -15.37 13.10
C GLU A 100 34.18 -16.72 13.24
N SER A 101 33.87 -17.50 14.29
CA SER A 101 34.44 -18.83 14.50
C SER A 101 34.11 -19.83 13.37
N VAL A 102 32.97 -19.67 12.69
CA VAL A 102 32.60 -20.48 11.53
C VAL A 102 33.27 -19.92 10.29
N ASN A 103 33.25 -18.60 10.10
CA ASN A 103 33.86 -17.93 8.95
C ASN A 103 35.37 -18.22 8.86
N ASN A 104 36.08 -18.22 10.00
CA ASN A 104 37.51 -18.51 10.09
C ASN A 104 37.85 -19.95 9.69
N LYS A 105 36.97 -20.93 9.97
CA LYS A 105 37.16 -22.33 9.50
C LYS A 105 36.98 -22.46 7.99
N LEU A 106 36.17 -21.59 7.40
CA LEU A 106 35.86 -21.58 5.97
C LEU A 106 36.80 -20.68 5.16
N ASN A 107 37.75 -19.99 5.81
CA ASN A 107 38.62 -18.97 5.18
C ASN A 107 37.83 -17.86 4.45
N ILE A 108 36.72 -17.41 5.06
CA ILE A 108 35.84 -16.36 4.54
C ILE A 108 35.85 -15.21 5.54
N LYS A 109 35.84 -13.94 5.09
CA LYS A 109 35.75 -12.78 6.01
C LYS A 109 34.34 -12.57 6.55
N LYS A 110 33.32 -12.66 5.69
CA LYS A 110 31.93 -12.50 6.10
C LYS A 110 31.00 -13.28 5.20
N PHE A 111 30.07 -14.00 5.82
CA PHE A 111 28.95 -14.63 5.14
C PHE A 111 27.64 -14.23 5.82
N ARG A 112 26.70 -13.67 5.04
CA ARG A 112 25.38 -13.26 5.51
C ARG A 112 24.31 -13.81 4.57
N ILE A 113 23.24 -14.35 5.14
CA ILE A 113 22.01 -14.69 4.42
C ILE A 113 20.96 -13.67 4.84
N TYR A 114 20.17 -13.16 3.89
CA TYR A 114 19.13 -12.20 4.19
C TYR A 114 17.88 -12.43 3.34
N ILE A 115 16.75 -12.01 3.90
CA ILE A 115 15.48 -11.86 3.20
C ILE A 115 15.08 -10.40 3.28
N SER A 116 14.74 -9.80 2.15
CA SER A 116 14.25 -8.43 2.07
C SER A 116 12.92 -8.38 1.34
N GLY A 117 12.11 -7.38 1.68
CA GLY A 117 10.81 -7.19 1.07
C GLY A 117 10.48 -5.71 0.92
N GLN A 118 9.68 -5.39 -0.10
CA GLN A 118 9.20 -4.05 -0.38
C GLN A 118 7.67 -4.02 -0.50
N ASN A 119 7.07 -2.91 -0.07
CA ASN A 119 5.62 -2.68 -0.03
C ASN A 119 4.86 -3.87 0.61
N LEU A 120 5.37 -4.36 1.75
CA LEU A 120 4.88 -5.60 2.35
C LEU A 120 3.48 -5.44 2.93
N LEU A 121 3.21 -4.31 3.58
CA LEU A 121 1.95 -4.04 4.26
C LEU A 121 1.56 -2.57 4.09
N THR A 122 0.29 -2.32 3.75
CA THR A 122 -0.31 -0.98 3.71
C THR A 122 -1.55 -0.97 4.60
N LEU A 123 -1.52 -0.12 5.63
CA LEU A 123 -2.64 0.19 6.49
C LEU A 123 -3.29 1.48 5.96
N SER A 124 -4.53 1.38 5.50
CA SER A 124 -5.31 2.49 4.97
C SER A 124 -6.80 2.25 5.24
N LYS A 125 -7.57 3.34 5.39
CA LYS A 125 -9.04 3.27 5.47
C LYS A 125 -9.66 2.98 4.11
N ILE A 126 -9.09 3.55 3.05
CA ILE A 126 -9.49 3.26 1.69
C ILE A 126 -9.03 1.87 1.26
N LYS A 127 -9.97 1.04 0.80
CA LYS A 127 -9.74 -0.32 0.30
C LYS A 127 -10.02 -0.49 -1.19
N ILE A 128 -10.55 0.55 -1.82
CA ILE A 128 -10.98 0.54 -3.22
C ILE A 128 -9.81 0.83 -4.16
N ILE A 129 -8.93 1.76 -3.76
CA ILE A 129 -7.72 2.15 -4.50
C ILE A 129 -6.51 2.20 -3.56
N ASP A 130 -5.32 2.18 -4.14
CA ASP A 130 -4.10 2.47 -3.39
C ASP A 130 -4.05 3.96 -2.99
N PRO A 131 -3.85 4.28 -1.70
CA PRO A 131 -3.86 5.66 -1.21
C PRO A 131 -2.68 6.52 -1.72
N GLU A 132 -1.60 5.92 -2.23
CA GLU A 132 -0.50 6.64 -2.89
C GLU A 132 -0.80 6.94 -4.37
N VAL A 133 -1.80 6.29 -4.96
CA VAL A 133 -2.13 6.44 -6.38
C VAL A 133 -3.20 7.50 -6.56
N GLN A 134 -2.77 8.65 -7.07
CA GLN A 134 -3.69 9.70 -7.48
C GLN A 134 -4.54 9.21 -8.67
N GLY A 135 -5.85 9.45 -8.56
CA GLY A 135 -6.79 9.19 -9.64
C GLY A 135 -7.08 7.73 -9.92
N GLY A 136 -6.61 6.76 -9.14
CA GLY A 136 -7.01 5.33 -9.17
C GLY A 136 -6.75 4.54 -10.47
N THR A 137 -6.16 5.16 -11.50
CA THR A 137 -5.87 4.52 -12.80
C THR A 137 -4.45 3.97 -12.91
N SER A 138 -3.56 4.33 -11.98
CA SER A 138 -2.17 3.88 -12.01
C SER A 138 -1.99 2.54 -11.31
N TYR A 139 -1.00 1.78 -11.76
CA TYR A 139 -0.63 0.54 -11.11
C TYR A 139 -0.18 0.76 -9.66
N VAL A 140 -0.72 -0.06 -8.77
CA VAL A 140 -0.34 -0.08 -7.37
C VAL A 140 1.09 -0.58 -7.22
N PRO A 141 1.88 -0.05 -6.27
CA PRO A 141 3.19 -0.58 -5.97
C PRO A 141 3.12 -2.07 -5.61
N GLN A 142 3.83 -2.90 -6.37
CA GLN A 142 3.81 -4.34 -6.15
C GLN A 142 4.58 -4.73 -4.88
N ARG A 143 4.11 -5.80 -4.24
CA ARG A 143 4.84 -6.47 -3.18
C ARG A 143 5.98 -7.28 -3.79
N VAL A 144 7.20 -7.05 -3.33
CA VAL A 144 8.40 -7.78 -3.78
C VAL A 144 9.04 -8.45 -2.57
N ILE A 145 9.46 -9.71 -2.71
CA ILE A 145 10.19 -10.46 -1.69
C ILE A 145 11.43 -11.04 -2.37
N ASN A 146 12.60 -10.74 -1.80
CA ASN A 146 13.90 -11.17 -2.30
C ASN A 146 14.63 -11.95 -1.20
N THR A 147 15.38 -12.96 -1.61
CA THR A 147 16.32 -13.69 -0.75
C THR A 147 17.71 -13.59 -1.35
N GLY A 148 18.71 -13.33 -0.51
CA GLY A 148 20.08 -13.14 -0.99
C GLY A 148 21.13 -13.63 -0.01
N ILE A 149 22.34 -13.78 -0.53
CA ILE A 149 23.54 -14.05 0.25
C ILE A 149 24.58 -12.97 -0.03
N THR A 150 25.37 -12.63 0.97
CA THR A 150 26.54 -11.75 0.85
C THR A 150 27.75 -12.51 1.33
N LEU A 151 28.75 -12.64 0.45
CA LEU A 151 30.02 -13.30 0.71
C LEU A 151 31.15 -12.29 0.55
N THR A 152 32.10 -12.27 1.48
CA THR A 152 33.29 -11.42 1.43
C THR A 152 34.53 -12.26 1.74
N PHE A 153 35.54 -12.17 0.88
CA PHE A 153 36.85 -12.84 0.99
C PHE A 153 37.91 -11.94 1.63
#